data_AF-A0A4R9M3G1-F1
#
_entry.id   AF-A0A4R9M3G1-F1
#
_cell.length_a   1.000
_cell.length_b   1.000
_cell.length_c   1.000
_cell.angle_alpha   90.00
_cell.angle_beta   90.00
_cell.angle_gamma   90.00
#
_symmetry.space_group_name_H-M   'P 1'
#
loop_
_entity.id
_entity.type
_entity.pdbx_description
1 polymer ?
#
loop_
_entity_poly.entity_id
_entity_poly.type
_entity_poly.pdbx_seq_one_letter_code
_entity_poly.pdbx_strand_id
1 'polypeptide(L)'
;MKQLGVIIVIMLSIMTKMSCFSIQLKCANCHLGDAYVDKQALALVNAAVDGDAAKVKKLVSEGANPNHLEPGKVPMLIWTICADSFEGYKALLEAGADPNLGGTGKGFSDIKRYGEPITIYLYKYSIRQSHSSNFY
;
A
#
# COMPACT_ATOMS: atom_id res chain seq x y z
N MET A 1 40.94 18.81 29.52
CA MET A 1 39.61 18.36 30.00
C MET A 1 38.43 19.02 29.30
N LYS A 2 38.46 20.32 28.97
CA LYS A 2 37.32 21.02 28.31
C LYS A 2 37.09 20.61 26.84
N GLN A 3 38.15 20.39 26.05
CA GLN A 3 38.04 20.01 24.63
C GLN A 3 37.48 18.58 24.41
N LEU A 4 37.80 17.65 25.31
CA LEU A 4 37.33 16.26 25.23
C LEU A 4 35.81 16.15 25.43
N GLY A 5 35.25 16.96 26.34
CA GLY A 5 33.80 16.99 26.61
C GLY A 5 32.99 17.57 25.45
N VAL A 6 33.54 18.56 24.73
CA VAL A 6 32.88 19.16 23.56
C VAL A 6 32.77 18.15 22.41
N ILE A 7 33.81 17.34 22.18
CA ILE A 7 33.80 16.32 21.12
C ILE A 7 32.74 15.23 21.40
N ILE A 8 32.60 14.80 22.66
CA ILE A 8 31.61 13.77 23.05
C ILE A 8 30.19 14.30 22.89
N VAL A 9 29.92 15.56 23.27
CA VAL A 9 28.59 16.18 23.08
C VAL A 9 28.25 16.34 21.60
N ILE A 10 29.24 16.66 20.75
CA ILE A 10 29.06 16.72 19.30
C ILE A 10 28.77 15.32 18.72
N MET A 11 29.53 14.30 19.12
CA MET A 11 29.30 12.91 18.68
C MET A 11 27.91 12.40 19.07
N LEU A 12 27.48 12.63 20.31
CA LEU A 12 26.15 12.25 20.80
C LEU A 12 25.02 13.00 20.07
N SER A 13 25.24 14.26 19.70
CA SER A 13 24.28 15.08 18.92
C SER A 13 24.20 14.68 17.44
N ILE A 14 25.23 14.03 16.91
CA ILE A 14 25.24 13.48 15.54
C ILE A 14 24.53 12.13 15.51
N MET A 15 24.72 11.29 16.54
CA MET A 15 24.08 9.98 16.65
C MET A 15 22.56 10.08 16.82
N THR A 16 22.05 11.10 17.52
CA THR A 16 20.60 11.34 17.64
C THR A 16 19.94 11.81 16.35
N LYS A 17 20.70 12.43 15.43
CA LYS A 17 20.20 12.88 14.11
C LYS A 17 20.17 11.78 13.04
N MET A 18 20.78 10.63 13.30
CA MET A 18 20.62 9.42 12.47
C MET A 18 19.33 8.66 12.77
N SER A 19 18.52 9.14 13.72
CA SER A 19 17.16 8.69 13.97
C SER A 19 16.16 9.36 13.01
N CYS A 20 16.51 9.46 11.73
CA CYS A 20 15.50 9.29 10.70
C CYS A 20 15.73 7.89 10.16
N PHE A 21 15.33 6.91 10.98
CA PHE A 21 15.13 5.54 10.53
C PHE A 21 13.98 5.60 9.53
N SER A 22 14.30 6.04 8.31
CA SER A 22 13.54 5.67 7.14
C SER A 22 13.74 4.17 7.02
N ILE A 23 12.95 3.39 7.78
CA ILE A 23 12.60 2.06 7.32
C ILE A 23 11.87 2.34 6.02
N GLN A 24 12.60 2.39 4.93
CA GLN A 24 12.01 2.13 3.65
C GLN A 24 11.50 0.70 3.77
N LEU A 25 10.22 0.55 4.11
CA LEU A 25 9.48 -0.66 3.85
C LEU A 25 9.59 -0.88 2.34
N LYS A 26 10.60 -1.65 1.91
CA LYS A 26 10.68 -2.18 0.55
C LYS A 26 9.75 -3.37 0.48
N CYS A 27 8.45 -3.11 0.46
CA CYS A 27 7.47 -4.11 0.07
C CYS A 27 7.36 -4.09 -1.45
N ALA A 28 8.03 -5.06 -2.08
CA ALA A 28 8.00 -5.37 -3.50
C ALA A 28 8.40 -4.20 -4.42
N ASN A 29 9.35 -4.45 -5.32
CA ASN A 29 9.73 -3.53 -6.39
C ASN A 29 8.62 -3.41 -7.46
N CYS A 30 7.38 -3.13 -7.05
CA CYS A 30 6.19 -2.97 -7.87
C CYS A 30 5.99 -1.48 -8.11
N HIS A 31 6.43 -1.00 -9.27
CA HIS A 31 6.27 0.39 -9.67
C HIS A 31 4.78 0.65 -9.95
N LEU A 32 4.06 1.14 -8.94
CA LEU A 32 2.65 1.50 -9.03
C LEU A 32 2.36 2.50 -10.17
N GLY A 33 3.35 3.34 -10.50
CA GLY A 33 3.30 4.28 -11.62
C GLY A 33 3.08 3.62 -12.99
N ASP A 34 3.52 2.37 -13.19
CA ASP A 34 3.37 1.66 -14.47
C ASP A 34 2.04 0.89 -14.58
N ALA A 35 1.27 0.86 -13.49
CA ALA A 35 -0.01 0.17 -13.44
C ALA A 35 -1.18 1.02 -13.95
N TYR A 36 -1.02 2.35 -14.01
CA TYR A 36 -2.11 3.28 -14.35
C TYR A 36 -1.64 4.31 -15.38
N VAL A 37 -2.31 4.36 -16.52
CA VAL A 37 -2.13 5.44 -17.51
C VAL A 37 -3.03 6.62 -17.14
N ASP A 38 -4.23 6.33 -16.63
CA ASP A 38 -5.13 7.35 -16.10
C ASP A 38 -4.53 8.01 -14.83
N LYS A 39 -4.35 9.33 -14.90
CA LYS A 39 -3.74 10.12 -13.82
C LYS A 39 -4.63 10.23 -12.58
N GLN A 40 -5.95 10.24 -12.75
CA GLN A 40 -6.88 10.31 -11.62
C GLN A 40 -6.90 8.98 -10.87
N ALA A 41 -6.92 7.86 -11.58
CA ALA A 41 -6.81 6.52 -11.01
C ALA A 41 -5.45 6.32 -10.33
N LEU A 42 -4.36 6.79 -10.93
CA LEU A 42 -3.03 6.77 -10.31
C LEU A 42 -3.00 7.60 -9.02
N ALA A 43 -3.60 8.79 -9.00
CA ALA A 43 -3.67 9.61 -7.79
C ALA A 43 -4.49 8.93 -6.69
N LEU A 44 -5.61 8.29 -7.06
CA LEU A 44 -6.50 7.60 -6.13
C LEU A 44 -5.83 6.36 -5.53
N VAL A 45 -5.16 5.53 -6.32
CA VAL A 45 -4.47 4.34 -5.80
C VAL A 45 -3.29 4.71 -4.91
N ASN A 46 -2.55 5.79 -5.22
CA ASN A 46 -1.49 6.29 -4.34
C ASN A 46 -2.06 6.72 -2.98
N ALA A 47 -3.14 7.51 -2.98
CA ALA A 47 -3.79 7.93 -1.74
C ALA A 47 -4.28 6.74 -0.91
N ALA A 48 -4.81 5.71 -1.56
CA ALA A 48 -5.23 4.50 -0.88
C ALA A 48 -4.04 3.69 -0.34
N VAL A 49 -2.96 3.52 -1.13
CA VAL A 49 -1.74 2.84 -0.68
C VAL A 49 -1.10 3.56 0.51
N ASP A 50 -1.15 4.89 0.54
CA ASP A 50 -0.67 5.71 1.66
C ASP A 50 -1.61 5.70 2.88
N GLY A 51 -2.82 5.13 2.76
CA GLY A 51 -3.84 5.12 3.82
C GLY A 51 -4.53 6.47 4.04
N ASP A 52 -4.38 7.42 3.12
CA ASP A 52 -4.97 8.77 3.21
C ASP A 52 -6.45 8.75 2.84
N ALA A 53 -7.29 8.31 3.78
CA ALA A 53 -8.73 8.18 3.59
C ALA A 53 -9.41 9.52 3.22
N ALA A 54 -8.91 10.64 3.75
CA ALA A 54 -9.45 11.96 3.43
C ALA A 54 -9.21 12.32 1.96
N LYS A 55 -8.01 12.04 1.45
CA LYS A 55 -7.67 12.25 0.05
C LYS A 55 -8.39 11.28 -0.88
N VAL A 56 -8.56 10.01 -0.48
CA VAL A 56 -9.40 9.04 -1.22
C VAL A 56 -10.82 9.61 -1.40
N LYS A 57 -11.46 10.04 -0.30
CA LYS A 57 -12.81 10.61 -0.35
C LYS A 57 -12.89 11.86 -1.24
N LYS A 58 -11.90 12.75 -1.12
CA LYS A 58 -11.81 13.96 -1.95
C LYS A 58 -11.71 13.61 -3.43
N LEU A 59 -10.78 12.74 -3.82
CA LEU A 59 -10.56 12.36 -5.22
C LEU A 59 -11.79 11.70 -5.84
N VAL A 60 -12.48 10.84 -5.10
CA VAL A 60 -13.74 10.23 -5.58
C VAL A 60 -14.85 11.28 -5.71
N SER A 61 -14.94 12.26 -4.80
CA SER A 61 -15.87 13.38 -4.96
C SER A 61 -15.55 14.28 -6.16
N GLU A 62 -14.29 14.31 -6.60
CA GLU A 62 -13.82 14.97 -7.82
C GLU A 62 -14.00 14.12 -9.09
N GLY A 63 -14.60 12.92 -8.98
CA GLY A 63 -14.95 12.05 -10.11
C GLY A 63 -14.01 10.88 -10.34
N ALA A 64 -12.98 10.68 -9.51
CA ALA A 64 -12.11 9.51 -9.64
C ALA A 64 -12.90 8.21 -9.37
N ASN A 65 -12.81 7.24 -10.29
CA ASN A 65 -13.52 5.97 -10.16
C ASN A 65 -12.70 4.97 -9.32
N PRO A 66 -13.16 4.53 -8.14
CA PRO A 66 -12.46 3.54 -7.33
C PRO A 66 -12.42 2.13 -7.96
N ASN A 67 -13.23 1.89 -8.99
CA ASN A 67 -13.27 0.67 -9.79
C ASN A 67 -12.53 0.81 -11.12
N HIS A 68 -11.75 1.88 -11.33
CA HIS A 68 -10.91 2.01 -12.53
C HIS A 68 -9.91 0.85 -12.59
N LEU A 69 -9.91 0.17 -13.73
CA LEU A 69 -9.06 -0.98 -13.97
C LEU A 69 -8.51 -0.89 -15.39
N GLU A 70 -7.20 -0.68 -15.49
CA GLU A 70 -6.51 -0.72 -16.78
C GLU A 70 -6.54 -2.15 -17.36
N PRO A 71 -6.61 -2.30 -18.69
CA PRO A 71 -6.59 -3.59 -19.35
C PRO A 71 -5.40 -4.45 -18.90
N GLY A 72 -5.67 -5.67 -18.42
CA GLY A 72 -4.63 -6.59 -17.98
C GLY A 72 -4.02 -6.27 -16.61
N LYS A 73 -4.49 -5.27 -15.87
CA LYS A 73 -3.99 -4.99 -14.50
C LYS A 73 -4.86 -5.66 -13.44
N VAL A 74 -4.56 -5.37 -12.17
CA VAL A 74 -5.31 -5.84 -11.00
C VAL A 74 -6.10 -4.69 -10.36
N PRO A 75 -7.22 -4.98 -9.68
CA PRO A 75 -8.05 -3.95 -9.03
C PRO A 75 -7.29 -3.13 -8.00
N MET A 76 -7.74 -1.88 -7.80
CA MET A 76 -7.14 -0.94 -6.86
C MET A 76 -7.02 -1.51 -5.42
N LEU A 77 -8.05 -2.24 -4.98
CA LEU A 77 -8.10 -2.90 -3.67
C LEU A 77 -6.96 -3.90 -3.44
N ILE A 78 -6.38 -4.49 -4.50
CA ILE A 78 -5.25 -5.41 -4.35
C ILE A 78 -3.97 -4.64 -3.98
N TRP A 79 -3.80 -3.42 -4.50
CA TRP A 79 -2.63 -2.60 -4.21
C TRP A 79 -2.55 -2.22 -2.73
N THR A 80 -3.68 -1.93 -2.09
CA THR A 80 -3.70 -1.60 -0.66
C THR A 80 -3.39 -2.83 0.20
N ILE A 81 -3.79 -4.04 -0.22
CA ILE A 81 -3.39 -5.28 0.46
C ILE A 81 -1.87 -5.50 0.33
N CYS A 82 -1.31 -5.32 -0.87
CA CYS A 82 0.13 -5.44 -1.09
C CYS A 82 0.96 -4.43 -0.29
N ALA A 83 0.38 -3.27 0.01
CA ALA A 83 0.99 -2.22 0.82
C ALA A 83 0.68 -2.34 2.32
N ASP A 84 -0.07 -3.36 2.75
CA ASP A 84 -0.60 -3.50 4.12
C ASP A 84 -1.39 -2.26 4.61
N SER A 85 -2.01 -1.52 3.69
CA SER A 85 -2.82 -0.33 3.97
C SER A 85 -4.27 -0.71 4.23
N PHE A 86 -4.58 -1.04 5.48
CA PHE A 86 -5.93 -1.38 5.90
C PHE A 86 -6.87 -0.16 5.85
N GLU A 87 -6.39 1.00 6.28
CA GLU A 87 -7.11 2.27 6.21
C GLU A 87 -7.47 2.63 4.77
N GLY A 88 -6.53 2.45 3.84
CA GLY A 88 -6.75 2.67 2.41
C GLY A 88 -7.74 1.69 1.81
N TYR A 89 -7.63 0.41 2.14
CA TYR A 89 -8.58 -0.61 1.71
C TYR A 89 -10.01 -0.26 2.17
N LYS A 90 -10.16 0.11 3.44
CA LYS A 90 -11.45 0.53 4.01
C LYS A 90 -11.98 1.80 3.32
N ALA A 91 -11.14 2.80 3.12
CA ALA A 91 -11.52 4.05 2.47
C ALA A 91 -12.02 3.83 1.04
N LEU A 92 -11.38 2.93 0.27
CA LEU A 92 -11.83 2.57 -1.06
C LEU A 92 -13.19 1.86 -1.04
N LEU A 93 -13.41 0.94 -0.10
CA LEU A 93 -14.71 0.27 0.05
C LEU A 93 -15.83 1.27 0.42
N GLU A 94 -15.56 2.17 1.36
CA GLU A 94 -16.49 3.25 1.73
C GLU A 94 -16.77 4.19 0.55
N ALA A 95 -15.81 4.35 -0.36
CA ALA A 95 -15.96 5.13 -1.57
C ALA A 95 -16.65 4.36 -2.73
N GLY A 96 -17.05 3.09 -2.52
CA GLY A 96 -17.79 2.29 -3.51
C GLY A 96 -16.92 1.39 -4.38
N ALA A 97 -15.68 1.09 -3.97
CA ALA A 97 -14.90 0.04 -4.61
C ALA A 97 -15.59 -1.32 -4.46
N ASP A 98 -15.68 -2.07 -5.56
CA ASP A 98 -16.26 -3.41 -5.60
C ASP A 98 -15.21 -4.44 -5.18
N PRO A 99 -15.37 -5.13 -4.03
CA PRO A 99 -14.44 -6.17 -3.59
C PRO A 99 -14.44 -7.40 -4.48
N ASN A 100 -15.42 -7.55 -5.37
CA ASN A 100 -15.53 -8.65 -6.32
C ASN A 100 -15.03 -8.30 -7.72
N LEU A 101 -14.51 -7.08 -7.92
CA LEU A 101 -14.02 -6.65 -9.22
C LEU A 101 -12.89 -7.57 -9.69
N GLY A 102 -13.13 -8.33 -10.76
CA GLY A 102 -12.13 -9.23 -11.32
C GLY A 102 -11.10 -8.49 -12.17
N GLY A 103 -9.80 -8.64 -11.83
CA GLY A 103 -8.70 -8.26 -12.73
C GLY A 103 -8.19 -9.48 -13.50
N THR A 104 -7.81 -9.29 -14.76
CA THR A 104 -7.20 -10.38 -15.56
C THR A 104 -5.71 -10.54 -15.31
N GLY A 105 -5.06 -9.57 -14.65
CA GLY A 105 -3.67 -9.66 -14.19
C GLY A 105 -2.65 -9.99 -15.29
N LYS A 106 -2.97 -9.82 -16.58
CA LYS A 106 -2.05 -10.13 -17.70
C LYS A 106 -0.77 -9.28 -17.72
N GLY A 107 -0.71 -8.18 -16.95
CA GLY A 107 0.51 -7.43 -16.66
C GLY A 107 1.48 -8.18 -15.75
N PHE A 108 1.04 -9.28 -15.14
CA PHE A 108 1.87 -10.32 -14.57
C PHE A 108 1.96 -11.50 -15.54
N SER A 109 2.58 -11.31 -16.71
CA SER A 109 2.72 -12.38 -17.73
C SER A 109 3.38 -13.67 -17.23
N ASP A 110 3.86 -13.73 -15.97
CA ASP A 110 4.45 -14.90 -15.30
C ASP A 110 3.75 -15.35 -13.99
N ILE A 111 2.42 -15.27 -13.86
CA ILE A 111 1.69 -16.08 -12.84
C ILE A 111 0.68 -17.02 -13.47
N LYS A 112 1.19 -18.16 -13.95
CA LYS A 112 0.45 -19.42 -14.13
C LYS A 112 -0.26 -19.94 -12.86
N ARG A 113 -0.33 -19.18 -11.76
CA ARG A 113 -0.70 -19.71 -10.43
C ARG A 113 -2.03 -19.25 -9.85
N TYR A 114 -2.65 -18.17 -10.35
CA TYR A 114 -3.85 -17.63 -9.69
C TYR A 114 -4.96 -17.32 -10.69
N GLY A 115 -5.67 -18.38 -11.09
CA GLY A 115 -7.02 -18.30 -11.68
C GLY A 115 -8.11 -18.32 -10.62
N GLU A 116 -7.79 -17.97 -9.38
CA GLU A 116 -8.68 -18.09 -8.23
C GLU A 116 -9.26 -16.72 -7.83
N PRO A 117 -10.54 -16.65 -7.46
CA PRO A 117 -11.21 -15.40 -7.09
C PRO A 117 -10.57 -14.74 -5.85
N ILE A 118 -10.66 -13.40 -5.80
CA ILE A 118 -10.14 -12.52 -4.73
C ILE A 118 -10.55 -12.99 -3.33
N THR A 119 -11.69 -13.66 -3.21
CA THR A 119 -12.19 -14.27 -1.97
C THR A 119 -11.17 -15.19 -1.28
N ILE A 120 -10.34 -15.93 -2.03
CA ILE A 120 -9.34 -16.84 -1.44
C ILE A 120 -8.18 -16.06 -0.78
N TYR A 121 -7.83 -14.90 -1.31
CA TYR A 121 -6.78 -14.06 -0.72
C TYR A 121 -7.22 -13.43 0.59
N LEU A 122 -8.45 -12.93 0.67
CA LEU A 122 -9.02 -12.39 1.91
C LEU A 122 -9.10 -13.47 3.00
N TYR A 123 -9.49 -14.70 2.62
CA TYR A 123 -9.51 -15.83 3.55
C TYR A 123 -8.10 -16.15 4.08
N LYS A 124 -7.10 -16.21 3.20
CA LYS A 124 -5.72 -16.52 3.61
C LYS A 124 -5.05 -15.40 4.41
N TYR A 125 -5.37 -14.13 4.11
CA TYR A 125 -4.91 -12.97 4.89
C TYR A 125 -5.52 -12.99 6.30
N SER A 126 -6.82 -13.26 6.41
CA SER A 126 -7.52 -13.40 7.71
C SER A 126 -6.94 -14.54 8.56
N ILE A 127 -6.64 -15.70 7.96
CA ILE A 127 -6.00 -16.85 8.64
C ILE A 127 -4.58 -16.50 9.14
N ARG A 128 -3.85 -15.63 8.43
CA ARG A 128 -2.49 -15.24 8.80
C ARG A 128 -2.49 -14.29 10.01
N GLN A 129 -3.43 -13.36 10.07
CA GLN A 129 -3.63 -12.48 11.23
C GLN A 129 -4.07 -13.26 12.48
N SER A 130 -4.91 -14.30 12.31
CA SER A 130 -5.37 -15.13 13.43
C SER A 130 -4.29 -16.06 14.01
N HIS A 131 -3.22 -16.33 13.26
CA HIS A 131 -2.06 -17.09 13.76
C HIS A 131 -0.99 -16.21 14.42
N SER A 132 -0.94 -14.91 14.12
CA SER A 132 -0.03 -13.97 14.80
C SER A 132 -0.52 -13.52 16.18
N SER A 133 -1.78 -13.76 16.54
CA SER A 133 -2.33 -13.40 17.86
C SER A 133 -2.22 -14.49 18.94
N ASN A 134 -1.57 -15.62 18.66
CA ASN A 134 -1.38 -16.74 19.61
C ASN A 134 0.04 -16.85 20.18
N PHE A 135 0.80 -15.75 20.19
CA PHE A 135 2.07 -15.65 20.92
C PHE A 135 1.95 -14.63 22.06
N TYR A 136 1.28 -15.03 23.14
CA TYR A 136 1.49 -14.55 24.50
C TYR A 136 1.26 -15.69 25.48
#